data_AF-A0A932LYM1-F1
#
_entry.id   AF-A0A932LYM1-F1
#
_cell.length_a   1.000
_cell.length_b   1.000
_cell.length_c   1.000
_cell.angle_alpha   90.00
_cell.angle_beta   90.00
_cell.angle_gamma   90.00
#
_symmetry.space_group_name_H-M   'P 1'
#
loop_
_entity.id
_entity.type
_entity.pdbx_description
1 polymer ?
#
loop_
_entity_poly.entity_id
_entity_poly.type
_entity_poly.pdbx_seq_one_letter_code
_entity_poly.pdbx_strand_id
1 'polypeptide(L)'
;MSARVSRRAFLALALLLAAAGSAAPAGPGSRVVRVLDGDTAVLASGERVRYLGINAPETGEPFAAEATARNAALVAGRTVTL
;
A
#
# COMPACT_ATOMS: atom_id res chain seq x y z
N MET A 1 53.27 0.55 6.17
CA MET A 1 52.49 1.71 5.69
C MET A 1 51.01 1.41 5.89
N SER A 2 50.40 1.86 6.99
CA SER A 2 48.95 1.72 7.20
C SER A 2 48.26 3.03 6.87
N ALA A 3 47.42 3.02 5.83
CA ALA A 3 46.61 4.16 5.45
C ALA A 3 45.57 4.44 6.56
N ARG A 4 45.61 5.64 7.14
CA ARG A 4 44.60 6.09 8.10
C ARG A 4 43.41 6.65 7.34
N VAL A 5 42.29 5.92 7.33
CA VAL A 5 41.02 6.44 6.81
C VAL A 5 40.55 7.56 7.73
N SER A 6 40.31 8.75 7.17
CA SER A 6 39.92 9.91 7.98
C SER A 6 38.50 9.76 8.50
N ARG A 7 38.23 10.20 9.74
CA ARG A 7 36.88 10.21 10.34
C ARG A 7 35.85 10.92 9.45
N ARG A 8 36.28 11.93 8.67
CA ARG A 8 35.44 12.65 7.70
C ARG A 8 35.09 11.79 6.49
N ALA A 9 36.05 11.03 5.96
CA ALA A 9 35.78 10.06 4.90
C ALA A 9 34.84 8.95 5.37
N PHE A 10 34.97 8.52 6.63
CA PHE A 10 34.09 7.52 7.23
C PHE A 10 32.65 8.05 7.43
N LEU A 11 32.50 9.29 7.90
CA LEU A 11 31.19 9.93 8.08
C LEU A 11 30.51 10.24 6.75
N ALA A 12 31.26 10.69 5.73
CA ALA A 12 30.72 10.93 4.40
C ALA A 12 30.23 9.63 3.72
N LEU A 13 30.97 8.54 3.89
CA LEU A 13 30.58 7.22 3.38
C LEU A 13 29.36 6.66 4.13
N ALA A 14 29.30 6.83 5.45
CA ALA A 14 28.14 6.43 6.25
C ALA A 14 26.88 7.22 5.88
N LEU A 15 27.01 8.51 5.56
CA LEU A 15 25.89 9.34 5.09
C LEU A 15 25.42 8.93 3.68
N LEU A 16 26.34 8.56 2.79
CA LEU A 16 26.01 8.03 1.45
C LEU A 16 25.28 6.69 1.52
N LEU A 17 25.68 5.80 2.44
CA LEU A 17 25.03 4.50 2.65
C LEU A 17 23.64 4.63 3.28
N ALA A 18 23.40 5.62 4.14
CA ALA A 18 22.09 5.86 4.75
C ALA A 18 21.07 6.50 3.79
N ALA A 19 21.54 7.21 2.75
CA ALA A 19 20.68 7.82 1.74
C ALA A 19 20.16 6.82 0.69
N ALA A 20 20.72 5.60 0.65
CA ALA A 20 20.22 4.50 -0.18
C ALA A 20 19.01 3.83 0.49
N GLY A 21 17.96 4.61 0.75
CA GLY A 21 16.65 4.06 1.09
C GLY A 21 16.14 3.27 -0.11
N SER A 22 16.20 1.94 -0.03
CA SER A 22 15.63 1.05 -1.04
C SER A 22 14.11 1.24 -1.04
N ALA A 23 13.60 1.96 -2.05
CA ALA A 23 12.19 1.95 -2.38
C ALA A 23 11.83 0.49 -2.72
N ALA A 24 11.05 -0.15 -1.86
CA ALA A 24 10.50 -1.47 -2.19
C ALA A 24 9.78 -1.35 -3.54
N PRO A 25 9.98 -2.29 -4.47
CA PRO A 25 9.24 -2.26 -5.71
C PRO A 25 7.75 -2.25 -5.37
N ALA A 26 7.03 -1.24 -5.86
CA ALA A 26 5.57 -1.26 -5.78
C ALA A 26 5.13 -2.57 -6.43
N GLY A 27 4.44 -3.43 -5.66
CA GLY A 27 3.94 -4.70 -6.16
C GLY A 27 3.11 -4.51 -7.44
N PRO A 28 2.94 -5.57 -8.25
CA PRO A 28 2.21 -5.46 -9.51
C PRO A 28 0.84 -4.81 -9.28
N GLY A 29 0.61 -3.70 -9.98
CA GLY A 29 -0.62 -2.93 -9.83
C GLY A 29 -1.84 -3.76 -10.23
N SER A 30 -2.85 -3.78 -9.37
CA SER A 30 -4.09 -4.56 -9.53
C SER A 30 -5.27 -3.62 -9.74
N ARG A 31 -6.01 -3.79 -10.84
CA ARG A 31 -7.19 -2.94 -11.14
C ARG A 31 -8.41 -3.42 -10.36
N VAL A 32 -9.06 -2.51 -9.63
CA VAL A 32 -10.32 -2.79 -8.94
C VAL A 32 -11.49 -2.66 -9.93
N VAL A 33 -12.30 -3.71 -10.03
CA VAL A 33 -13.46 -3.75 -10.95
C VAL A 33 -14.80 -3.71 -10.24
N ARG A 34 -14.85 -4.03 -8.94
CA ARG A 34 -16.07 -3.96 -8.13
C ARG A 34 -15.72 -3.76 -6.66
N VAL A 35 -16.57 -3.04 -5.93
CA VAL A 35 -16.53 -2.94 -4.47
C VAL A 35 -17.74 -3.67 -3.92
N LEU A 36 -17.54 -4.51 -2.91
CA LEU A 36 -18.59 -5.33 -2.32
C LEU A 36 -19.20 -4.66 -1.08
N ASP A 37 -18.33 -4.11 -0.23
CA ASP A 37 -18.69 -3.46 1.03
C ASP A 37 -17.57 -2.45 1.42
N GLY A 38 -17.61 -1.96 2.66
CA GLY A 38 -16.66 -0.96 3.15
C GLY A 38 -15.20 -1.44 3.30
N ASP A 39 -14.93 -2.74 3.22
CA ASP A 39 -13.58 -3.30 3.38
C ASP A 39 -13.20 -4.37 2.36
N THR A 40 -14.10 -4.71 1.42
CA THR A 40 -13.88 -5.78 0.45
C THR A 40 -14.08 -5.30 -1.00
N ALA A 41 -13.11 -5.60 -1.85
CA ALA A 41 -13.11 -5.27 -3.27
C ALA A 41 -12.76 -6.48 -4.16
N VAL A 42 -13.15 -6.43 -5.43
CA VAL A 42 -12.84 -7.44 -6.44
C VAL A 42 -11.89 -6.84 -7.47
N LEU A 43 -10.81 -7.56 -7.74
CA LEU A 43 -9.80 -7.20 -8.74
C LEU A 43 -10.20 -7.69 -10.13
N ALA A 44 -9.56 -7.14 -11.17
CA ALA A 44 -9.76 -7.58 -12.55
C ALA A 44 -9.38 -9.05 -12.77
N SER A 45 -8.52 -9.62 -11.92
CA SER A 45 -8.21 -11.05 -11.88
C SER A 45 -9.38 -11.93 -11.41
N GLY A 46 -10.42 -11.33 -10.81
CA GLY A 46 -11.52 -12.03 -10.15
C GLY A 46 -11.28 -12.29 -8.67
N GLU A 47 -10.09 -12.01 -8.15
CA GLU A 47 -9.76 -12.17 -6.74
C GLU A 47 -10.54 -11.19 -5.87
N ARG A 48 -11.03 -11.67 -4.72
CA ARG A 48 -11.65 -10.85 -3.66
C ARG A 48 -10.58 -10.51 -2.63
N VAL A 49 -10.36 -9.22 -2.42
CA VAL A 49 -9.41 -8.69 -1.44
C VAL A 49 -10.19 -8.09 -0.28
N ARG A 50 -9.87 -8.52 0.95
CA ARG A 50 -10.38 -7.93 2.19
C ARG A 50 -9.29 -7.13 2.90
N TYR A 51 -9.63 -5.93 3.36
CA TYR A 51 -8.70 -5.05 4.03
C TYR A 51 -8.42 -5.56 5.44
N LEU A 52 -7.14 -5.73 5.76
CA LEU A 52 -6.72 -6.15 7.10
C LEU A 52 -6.83 -4.97 8.07
N GLY A 53 -7.35 -5.24 9.27
CA GLY A 53 -7.50 -4.23 10.33
C GLY A 53 -8.73 -3.34 10.19
N ILE A 54 -9.60 -3.58 9.21
CA ILE A 54 -10.89 -2.92 9.05
C ILE A 54 -11.97 -4.01 9.09
N ASN A 55 -13.06 -3.74 9.83
CA ASN A 55 -14.27 -4.54 9.80
C ASN A 55 -15.45 -3.59 9.55
N ALA A 56 -15.82 -3.45 8.28
CA ALA A 56 -16.90 -2.57 7.87
C ALA A 56 -18.29 -3.17 8.19
N PRO A 57 -19.34 -2.34 8.32
CA PRO A 57 -20.71 -2.84 8.41
C PRO A 57 -21.10 -3.63 7.16
N GLU A 58 -21.79 -4.75 7.38
CA GLU A 58 -22.26 -5.64 6.32
C GLU A 58 -23.60 -5.16 5.73
N THR A 59 -23.99 -5.69 4.58
CA THR A 59 -25.24 -5.27 3.91
C THR A 59 -26.46 -5.41 4.84
N GLY A 60 -27.18 -4.30 5.03
CA GLY A 60 -28.36 -4.23 5.90
C GLY A 60 -28.06 -3.69 7.31
N GLU A 61 -26.79 -3.55 7.67
CA GLU A 61 -26.38 -2.88 8.91
C GLU A 61 -26.37 -1.35 8.76
N PRO A 62 -26.50 -0.61 9.87
CA PRO A 62 -26.34 0.84 9.86
C PRO A 62 -25.02 1.26 9.19
N PHE A 63 -25.10 2.22 8.28
CA PHE A 63 -23.97 2.80 7.53
C PHE A 63 -23.29 1.90 6.50
N ALA A 64 -23.83 0.71 6.19
CA ALA A 64 -23.24 -0.20 5.20
C ALA A 64 -23.19 0.42 3.78
N ALA A 65 -24.23 1.14 3.38
CA ALA A 65 -24.30 1.79 2.07
C ALA A 65 -23.27 2.92 1.95
N GLU A 66 -23.13 3.72 3.00
CA GLU A 66 -22.17 4.82 3.11
C GLU A 66 -20.73 4.30 3.12
N ALA A 67 -20.45 3.23 3.87
CA ALA A 67 -19.14 2.59 3.89
C ALA A 67 -18.76 2.05 2.51
N THR A 68 -19.68 1.35 1.84
CA THR A 68 -19.50 0.85 0.48
C THR A 68 -19.26 1.98 -0.53
N ALA A 69 -20.07 3.05 -0.46
CA ALA A 69 -19.94 4.21 -1.34
C ALA A 69 -18.60 4.93 -1.12
N ARG A 70 -18.17 5.09 0.14
CA ARG A 70 -16.87 5.69 0.46
C ARG A 70 -15.72 4.86 -0.08
N ASN A 71 -15.76 3.54 0.10
CA ASN A 71 -14.73 2.65 -0.44
C ASN A 71 -14.70 2.72 -1.98
N ALA A 72 -15.87 2.62 -2.63
CA ALA A 72 -16.00 2.76 -4.09
C ALA A 72 -15.41 4.07 -4.61
N ALA A 73 -15.69 5.21 -3.98
CA ALA A 73 -15.13 6.50 -4.38
C ALA A 73 -13.60 6.54 -4.31
N LEU A 74 -13.00 5.77 -3.38
CA LEU A 74 -11.56 5.70 -3.18
C LEU A 74 -10.86 4.72 -4.12
N VAL A 75 -11.47 3.59 -4.49
CA VAL A 75 -10.74 2.51 -5.17
C VAL A 75 -11.35 2.06 -6.50
N ALA A 76 -12.63 2.27 -6.76
CA ALA A 76 -13.29 1.71 -7.94
C ALA A 76 -12.64 2.22 -9.25
N GLY A 77 -12.30 1.31 -10.14
CA GLY A 77 -11.66 1.60 -11.43
C GLY A 77 -10.18 1.99 -11.35
N ARG A 78 -9.61 2.11 -10.14
CA ARG A 78 -8.20 2.46 -9.93
C ARG A 78 -7.31 1.22 -9.93
N THR A 79 -6.04 1.42 -10.26
CA THR A 79 -4.97 0.43 -10.06
C THR A 79 -4.37 0.65 -8.68
N VAL A 80 -4.37 -0.39 -7.84
CA VAL A 80 -3.88 -0.37 -6.46
C VAL A 80 -2.72 -1.35 -6.28
N THR A 81 -1.87 -1.11 -5.28
CA THR A 81 -0.89 -2.09 -4.80
C THR A 81 -1.48 -2.80 -3.59
N LEU A 82 -1.25 -4.12 -3.48
CA LEU A 82 -1.70 -4.95 -2.36
C LEU A 82 -0.64 -5.00 -1.25
#